data_AF-A0AAD3ZKE7-F1
#
_entry.id   AF-A0AAD3ZKE7-F1
#
_cell.length_a   1.000
_cell.length_b   1.000
_cell.length_c   1.000
_cell.angle_alpha   90.00
_cell.angle_beta   90.00
_cell.angle_gamma   90.00
#
_symmetry.space_group_name_H-M   'P 1'
#
loop_
_entity.id
_entity.type
_entity.pdbx_description
1 polymer ?
#
loop_
_entity_poly.entity_id
_entity_poly.type
_entity_poly.pdbx_seq_one_letter_code
_entity_poly.pdbx_strand_id
1 'polypeptide(L)'
;MIGYEDGSMRWDSRVTRAEAVKILLTATGEVSPVPSRSSMVFLDVDPSHWAFGFVTAAAEIGLVRGRPGRTFDPDGSVTMAEFMAMVSRVYASLGGDRERALLDVRVEPSWAAPELTAWPELLELVASGSSYVNLDYPASRGDVAVVSAKMMEGLGLAYDLSGVVERVSSDGNRIFLRTDNAGLALEVPVSENVRWYPRDAGEKGQGAIGRVVKIVLDASGKAAVVVRQ
;
A
#
# COMPACT_ATOMS: atom_id res chain seq x y z
N MET A 1 -5.17 -3.11 -7.88
CA MET A 1 -6.25 -2.26 -8.42
C MET A 1 -7.25 -3.13 -9.14
N ILE A 2 -8.54 -2.78 -9.10
CA ILE A 2 -9.61 -3.53 -9.77
C ILE A 2 -9.99 -2.77 -11.05
N GLY A 3 -10.22 -3.49 -12.14
CA GLY A 3 -10.77 -2.95 -13.39
C GLY A 3 -12.25 -2.55 -13.22
N TYR A 4 -12.79 -1.85 -14.20
CA TYR A 4 -14.22 -1.53 -14.24
C TYR A 4 -15.04 -2.74 -14.71
N GLU A 5 -16.35 -2.73 -14.46
CA GLU A 5 -17.27 -3.79 -14.88
C GLU A 5 -17.28 -4.02 -16.41
N ASP A 6 -16.88 -3.00 -17.17
CA ASP A 6 -16.71 -3.04 -18.63
C ASP A 6 -15.42 -3.75 -19.09
N GLY A 7 -14.61 -4.27 -18.17
CA GLY A 7 -13.34 -4.94 -18.45
C GLY A 7 -12.17 -3.99 -18.74
N SER A 8 -12.40 -2.68 -18.73
CA SER A 8 -11.34 -1.68 -18.92
C SER A 8 -10.60 -1.38 -17.61
N MET A 9 -9.30 -1.12 -17.71
CA MET A 9 -8.49 -0.66 -16.57
C MET A 9 -8.43 0.87 -16.47
N ARG A 10 -8.76 1.55 -17.58
CA ARG A 10 -8.70 3.00 -17.79
C ARG A 10 -7.39 3.61 -17.28
N TRP A 11 -6.26 3.09 -17.74
CA TRP A 11 -4.92 3.44 -17.26
C TRP A 11 -4.65 4.95 -17.27
N ASP A 12 -5.16 5.66 -18.27
CA ASP A 12 -4.97 7.11 -18.42
C ASP A 12 -5.89 7.96 -17.53
N SER A 13 -6.83 7.34 -16.80
CA SER A 13 -7.72 8.08 -15.90
C SER A 13 -6.95 8.60 -14.71
N ARG A 14 -7.25 9.83 -14.29
CA ARG A 14 -6.69 10.45 -13.09
C ARG A 14 -7.17 9.73 -11.84
N VAL A 15 -6.34 9.77 -10.80
CA VAL A 15 -6.65 9.23 -9.47
C VAL A 15 -6.83 10.39 -8.49
N THR A 16 -7.86 10.33 -7.66
CA THR A 16 -8.06 11.31 -6.58
C THR A 16 -7.14 11.02 -5.40
N ARG A 17 -6.88 12.02 -4.56
CA ARG A 17 -6.08 11.82 -3.35
C ARG A 17 -6.71 10.82 -2.39
N ALA A 18 -8.03 10.82 -2.25
CA ALA A 18 -8.75 9.84 -1.46
C ALA A 18 -8.55 8.40 -1.99
N GLU A 19 -8.67 8.19 -3.30
CA GLU A 19 -8.45 6.88 -3.92
C GLU A 19 -7.00 6.40 -3.75
N ALA A 20 -6.02 7.28 -3.93
CA ALA A 20 -4.62 6.97 -3.73
C ALA A 20 -4.34 6.46 -2.31
N VAL A 21 -4.90 7.11 -1.29
CA VAL A 21 -4.77 6.68 0.12
C VAL A 21 -5.43 5.33 0.35
N LYS A 22 -6.64 5.12 -0.18
CA LYS A 22 -7.32 3.83 -0.07
C LYS A 22 -6.48 2.71 -0.71
N ILE A 23 -5.92 2.94 -1.89
CA ILE A 23 -5.05 1.97 -2.58
C ILE A 23 -3.84 1.61 -1.71
N LEU A 24 -3.15 2.62 -1.15
CA LEU A 24 -1.95 2.40 -0.34
C LEU A 24 -2.25 1.70 0.97
N LEU A 25 -3.29 2.11 1.71
CA LEU A 25 -3.69 1.43 2.95
C LEU A 25 -4.14 -0.02 2.68
N THR A 26 -4.87 -0.24 1.59
CA THR A 26 -5.24 -1.61 1.20
C THR A 26 -3.98 -2.45 0.90
N ALA A 27 -2.95 -1.85 0.30
CA ALA A 27 -1.67 -2.52 0.05
C ALA A 27 -0.92 -2.87 1.33
N THR A 28 -1.16 -2.17 2.46
CA THR A 28 -0.60 -2.53 3.78
C THR A 28 -1.43 -3.59 4.52
N GLY A 29 -2.51 -4.08 3.92
CA GLY A 29 -3.49 -4.97 4.54
C GLY A 29 -4.57 -4.26 5.38
N GLU A 30 -4.55 -2.93 5.45
CA GLU A 30 -5.53 -2.13 6.19
C GLU A 30 -6.78 -1.88 5.32
N VAL A 31 -7.73 -2.82 5.38
CA VAL A 31 -8.95 -2.80 4.53
C VAL A 31 -10.11 -2.00 5.10
N SER A 32 -10.08 -1.68 6.40
CA SER A 32 -11.14 -0.90 7.05
C SER A 32 -10.62 -0.29 8.36
N PRO A 33 -10.02 0.92 8.31
CA PRO A 33 -9.62 1.59 9.52
C PRO A 33 -10.85 2.05 10.31
N VAL A 34 -10.95 1.61 11.58
CA VAL A 34 -11.93 2.18 12.51
C VAL A 34 -11.45 3.60 12.85
N PRO A 35 -12.19 4.65 12.51
CA PRO A 35 -11.76 6.01 12.80
C PRO A 35 -11.71 6.20 14.32
N SER A 36 -10.55 6.56 14.85
CA SER A 36 -10.48 7.22 16.15
C SER A 36 -11.27 8.53 16.03
N ARG A 37 -12.39 8.67 16.75
CA ARG A 37 -13.21 9.90 16.75
C ARG A 37 -12.47 11.15 17.25
N SER A 38 -11.23 11.01 17.70
CA SER A 38 -10.47 12.08 18.36
C SER A 38 -9.59 12.94 17.44
N SER A 39 -9.52 12.63 16.13
CA SER A 39 -8.51 13.21 15.25
C SER A 39 -9.11 13.74 13.93
N MET A 40 -9.95 14.79 14.00
CA MET A 40 -10.22 15.60 12.81
C MET A 40 -8.94 16.33 12.39
N VAL A 41 -8.12 15.66 11.58
CA VAL A 41 -6.80 16.16 11.14
C VAL A 41 -6.98 17.26 10.09
N PHE A 42 -7.87 17.05 9.13
CA PHE A 42 -8.13 17.95 8.00
C PHE A 42 -9.55 18.52 8.06
N LEU A 43 -9.69 19.80 7.70
CA LEU A 43 -10.94 20.55 7.83
C LEU A 43 -11.93 20.29 6.69
N ASP A 44 -11.44 19.78 5.56
CA ASP A 44 -12.17 19.56 4.31
C ASP A 44 -12.50 18.08 4.04
N VAL A 45 -12.30 17.20 5.04
CA VAL A 45 -12.68 15.80 4.96
C VAL A 45 -13.90 15.59 5.85
N ASP A 46 -15.08 15.64 5.24
CA ASP A 46 -16.36 15.47 5.94
C ASP A 46 -16.44 14.06 6.57
N PRO A 47 -16.92 13.91 7.82
CA PRO A 47 -17.14 12.60 8.46
C PRO A 47 -18.02 11.62 7.68
N SER A 48 -18.92 12.10 6.82
CA SER A 48 -19.75 11.30 5.93
C SER A 48 -19.05 10.91 4.62
N HIS A 49 -17.91 11.52 4.30
CA HIS A 49 -17.12 11.18 3.13
C HIS A 49 -16.59 9.75 3.24
N TRP A 50 -16.72 8.95 2.18
CA TRP A 50 -16.33 7.53 2.17
C TRP A 50 -14.85 7.32 2.56
N ALA A 51 -14.00 8.31 2.27
CA ALA A 51 -12.57 8.28 2.56
C ALA A 51 -12.20 8.74 3.97
N PHE A 52 -13.15 9.22 4.78
CA PHE A 52 -12.87 9.80 6.10
C PHE A 52 -12.02 8.89 6.99
N GLY A 53 -12.41 7.61 7.12
CA GLY A 53 -11.66 6.63 7.90
C GLY A 53 -10.25 6.38 7.34
N PHE A 54 -10.14 6.24 6.02
CA PHE A 54 -8.85 6.00 5.34
C PHE A 54 -7.89 7.16 5.52
N VAL A 55 -8.35 8.38 5.27
CA VAL A 55 -7.52 9.59 5.38
C VAL A 55 -7.10 9.84 6.82
N THR A 56 -8.04 9.69 7.77
CA THR A 56 -7.75 9.90 9.19
C THR A 56 -6.71 8.91 9.70
N ALA A 57 -6.89 7.62 9.43
CA ALA A 57 -5.94 6.60 9.85
C ALA A 57 -4.57 6.82 9.21
N ALA A 58 -4.50 7.04 7.90
CA ALA A 58 -3.24 7.30 7.22
C ALA A 58 -2.52 8.56 7.77
N ALA A 59 -3.27 9.56 8.21
CA ALA A 59 -2.69 10.78 8.78
C ALA A 59 -2.16 10.56 10.20
N GLU A 60 -2.89 9.81 11.04
CA GLU A 60 -2.46 9.47 12.40
C GLU A 60 -1.12 8.73 12.43
N ILE A 61 -0.90 7.83 11.46
CA ILE A 61 0.38 7.09 11.33
C ILE A 61 1.40 7.78 10.42
N GLY A 62 1.14 9.04 10.02
CA GLY A 62 2.10 9.88 9.30
C GLY A 62 2.34 9.50 7.83
N LEU A 63 1.52 8.63 7.24
CA LEU A 63 1.64 8.22 5.84
C LEU A 63 1.23 9.31 4.86
N VAL A 64 0.20 10.09 5.24
CA VAL A 64 -0.30 11.20 4.42
C VAL A 64 -0.12 12.52 5.14
N ARG A 65 0.11 13.56 4.35
CA ARG A 65 0.16 14.95 4.80
C ARG A 65 -0.85 15.75 4.01
N GLY A 66 -1.45 16.72 4.68
CA GLY A 66 -2.31 17.72 4.05
C GLY A 66 -1.51 18.80 3.34
N ARG A 67 -2.24 19.64 2.63
CA ARG A 67 -1.77 20.88 2.03
C ARG A 67 -1.82 22.03 3.06
N PRO A 68 -1.23 23.19 2.74
CA PRO A 68 -1.35 24.37 3.59
C PRO A 68 -2.81 24.68 3.95
N GLY A 69 -3.04 25.12 5.19
CA GLY A 69 -4.40 25.43 5.68
C GLY A 69 -5.16 24.23 6.26
N ARG A 70 -4.48 23.11 6.57
CA ARG A 70 -5.09 21.88 7.12
C ARG A 70 -6.15 21.28 6.18
N THR A 71 -5.87 21.31 4.89
CA THR A 71 -6.71 20.72 3.84
C THR A 71 -6.09 19.42 3.34
N PHE A 72 -6.90 18.45 2.99
CA PHE A 72 -6.47 17.22 2.34
C PHE A 72 -6.80 17.21 0.85
N ASP A 73 -7.88 17.88 0.44
CA ASP A 73 -8.48 17.84 -0.90
C ASP A 73 -8.75 16.40 -1.39
N PRO A 74 -9.72 15.70 -0.78
CA PRO A 74 -9.96 14.28 -1.04
C PRO A 74 -10.36 13.99 -2.49
N ASP A 75 -11.12 14.88 -3.11
CA ASP A 75 -11.64 14.73 -4.48
C ASP A 75 -10.73 15.32 -5.56
N GLY A 76 -9.73 16.12 -5.16
CA GLY A 76 -8.70 16.61 -6.05
C GLY A 76 -7.81 15.49 -6.59
N SER A 77 -7.31 15.67 -7.81
CA SER A 77 -6.32 14.75 -8.38
C SER A 77 -5.04 14.76 -7.54
N VAL A 78 -4.52 13.57 -7.26
CA VAL A 78 -3.19 13.43 -6.65
C VAL A 78 -2.13 13.73 -7.70
N THR A 79 -1.07 14.45 -7.34
CA THR A 79 0.08 14.59 -8.24
C THR A 79 1.01 13.38 -8.14
N MET A 80 1.82 13.12 -9.17
CA MET A 80 2.81 12.04 -9.12
C MET A 80 3.78 12.23 -7.94
N ALA A 81 4.21 13.47 -7.69
CA ALA A 81 5.05 13.82 -6.55
C ALA A 81 4.39 13.51 -5.19
N GLU A 82 3.11 13.88 -5.04
CA GLU A 82 2.32 13.56 -3.85
C GLU A 82 2.19 12.06 -3.65
N PHE A 83 1.90 11.30 -4.70
CA PHE A 83 1.74 9.86 -4.62
C PHE A 83 3.04 9.16 -4.25
N MET A 84 4.14 9.47 -4.93
CA MET A 84 5.45 8.89 -4.63
C MET A 84 5.93 9.20 -3.21
N ALA A 85 5.65 10.41 -2.70
CA ALA A 85 5.94 10.75 -1.31
C ALA A 85 5.13 9.91 -0.32
N MET A 86 3.84 9.63 -0.60
CA MET A 86 3.04 8.72 0.23
C MET A 86 3.62 7.31 0.19
N VAL A 87 3.98 6.81 -0.99
CA VAL A 87 4.54 5.47 -1.19
C VAL A 87 5.87 5.31 -0.44
N SER A 88 6.78 6.28 -0.54
CA SER A 88 8.06 6.27 0.20
C SER A 88 7.86 6.19 1.71
N ARG A 89 6.84 6.88 2.26
CA ARG A 89 6.50 6.80 3.69
C ARG A 89 5.90 5.44 4.06
N VAL A 90 5.02 4.89 3.22
CA VAL A 90 4.45 3.55 3.42
C VAL A 90 5.56 2.51 3.41
N TYR A 91 6.43 2.54 2.41
CA TYR A 91 7.60 1.69 2.29
C TYR A 91 8.44 1.69 3.58
N ALA A 92 8.78 2.89 4.06
CA ALA A 92 9.50 3.06 5.33
C ALA A 92 8.75 2.43 6.53
N SER A 93 7.45 2.68 6.63
CA SER A 93 6.62 2.22 7.75
C SER A 93 6.47 0.69 7.81
N LEU A 94 6.69 0.02 6.68
CA LEU A 94 6.68 -1.43 6.54
C LEU A 94 8.06 -2.06 6.70
N GLY A 95 9.08 -1.28 7.07
CA GLY A 95 10.44 -1.76 7.29
C GLY A 95 11.30 -1.84 6.02
N GLY A 96 10.86 -1.22 4.93
CA GLY A 96 11.66 -1.04 3.74
C GLY A 96 12.92 -0.22 4.02
N ASP A 97 14.04 -0.62 3.43
CA ASP A 97 15.32 0.03 3.69
C ASP A 97 15.42 1.36 2.96
N ARG A 98 15.81 2.41 3.70
CA ARG A 98 15.95 3.77 3.19
C ARG A 98 17.39 4.19 3.27
N GLU A 99 18.19 3.74 2.33
CA GLU A 99 19.54 4.25 2.16
C GLU A 99 19.49 5.50 1.27
N ARG A 100 19.77 6.66 1.88
CA ARG A 100 19.79 7.91 1.13
C ARG A 100 20.98 7.91 0.17
N ALA A 101 20.73 7.66 -1.10
CA ALA A 101 21.73 7.88 -2.13
C ALA A 101 21.84 9.38 -2.46
N LEU A 102 23.07 9.83 -2.64
CA LEU A 102 23.36 11.13 -3.25
C LEU A 102 23.17 11.02 -4.77
N LEU A 103 21.92 10.93 -5.21
CA LEU A 103 21.58 10.99 -6.63
C LEU A 103 21.59 12.46 -7.08
N ASP A 104 22.34 12.76 -8.14
CA ASP A 104 22.36 14.09 -8.79
C ASP A 104 21.15 14.23 -9.74
N VAL A 105 19.95 14.07 -9.19
CA VAL A 105 18.69 14.19 -9.92
C VAL A 105 17.88 15.33 -9.31
N ARG A 106 17.62 16.36 -10.11
CA ARG A 106 16.71 17.44 -9.73
C ARG A 106 15.26 16.97 -9.85
N VAL A 107 14.58 16.89 -8.72
CA VAL A 107 13.16 16.54 -8.64
C VAL A 107 12.33 17.80 -8.53
N GLU A 108 11.34 17.97 -9.41
CA GLU A 108 10.28 18.96 -9.26
C GLU A 108 8.93 18.29 -8.96
N PRO A 109 8.14 18.80 -8.00
CA PRO A 109 8.43 19.96 -7.17
C PRO A 109 9.52 19.65 -6.12
N SER A 110 10.42 20.61 -5.87
CA SER A 110 11.59 20.44 -4.98
C SER A 110 11.27 19.92 -3.57
N TRP A 111 10.06 20.17 -3.04
CA TRP A 111 9.65 19.65 -1.74
C TRP A 111 9.61 18.11 -1.69
N ALA A 112 9.42 17.43 -2.83
CA ALA A 112 9.32 15.98 -2.92
C ALA A 112 10.69 15.28 -2.90
N ALA A 113 11.76 16.00 -3.28
CA ALA A 113 13.12 15.46 -3.35
C ALA A 113 13.57 14.67 -2.11
N PRO A 114 13.40 15.15 -0.84
CA PRO A 114 13.82 14.38 0.33
C PRO A 114 13.06 13.08 0.54
N GLU A 115 11.80 12.98 0.09
CA GLU A 115 11.02 11.74 0.24
C GLU A 115 11.49 10.69 -0.78
N LEU A 116 11.80 11.11 -2.01
CA LEU A 116 12.19 10.22 -3.11
C LEU A 116 13.66 9.80 -3.03
N THR A 117 14.58 10.71 -2.66
CA THR A 117 16.02 10.38 -2.53
C THR A 117 16.33 9.44 -1.36
N ALA A 118 15.39 9.29 -0.43
CA ALA A 118 15.48 8.31 0.64
C ALA A 118 15.03 6.90 0.21
N TRP A 119 14.59 6.72 -1.04
CA TRP A 119 14.41 5.41 -1.67
C TRP A 119 14.86 5.47 -3.14
N PRO A 120 16.17 5.31 -3.40
CA PRO A 120 16.80 5.56 -4.70
C PRO A 120 16.17 4.81 -5.86
N GLU A 121 15.78 3.54 -5.66
CA GLU A 121 15.18 2.67 -6.67
C GLU A 121 13.81 3.19 -7.14
N LEU A 122 13.08 3.88 -6.25
CA LEU A 122 11.83 4.56 -6.62
C LEU A 122 12.10 5.80 -7.47
N LEU A 123 13.17 6.55 -7.18
CA LEU A 123 13.56 7.71 -7.98
C LEU A 123 14.08 7.28 -9.36
N GLU A 124 14.89 6.22 -9.43
CA GLU A 124 15.39 5.65 -10.69
C GLU A 124 14.25 5.21 -11.62
N LEU A 125 13.18 4.61 -11.07
CA LEU A 125 12.00 4.19 -11.83
C LEU A 125 11.42 5.33 -12.69
N VAL A 126 11.37 6.55 -12.15
CA VAL A 126 10.73 7.70 -12.81
C VAL A 126 11.74 8.61 -13.52
N ALA A 127 12.99 8.66 -13.03
CA ALA A 127 14.03 9.46 -13.66
C ALA A 127 14.55 8.78 -14.94
N SER A 128 14.57 7.44 -15.00
CA SER A 128 15.01 6.67 -16.17
C SER A 128 16.37 7.13 -16.72
N GLY A 129 17.32 7.44 -15.83
CA GLY A 129 18.67 7.92 -16.18
C GLY A 129 18.76 9.43 -16.47
N SER A 130 17.67 10.18 -16.36
CA SER A 130 17.67 11.65 -16.44
C SER A 130 18.19 12.29 -15.15
N SER A 131 18.95 13.38 -15.28
CA SER A 131 19.32 14.25 -14.16
C SER A 131 18.21 15.21 -13.73
N TYR A 132 17.05 15.16 -14.39
CA TYR A 132 15.88 15.99 -14.08
C TYR A 132 14.58 15.22 -14.29
N VAL A 133 13.68 15.32 -13.32
CA VAL A 133 12.32 14.77 -13.41
C VAL A 133 11.30 15.77 -12.89
N ASN A 134 10.23 15.97 -13.65
CA ASN A 134 9.08 16.77 -13.23
C ASN A 134 7.91 15.85 -12.90
N LEU A 135 7.51 15.83 -11.64
CA LEU A 135 6.44 15.01 -11.06
C LEU A 135 5.24 15.87 -10.62
N ASP A 136 5.24 17.16 -10.97
CA ASP A 136 4.13 18.10 -10.70
C ASP A 136 3.03 17.99 -11.76
N TYR A 137 2.52 16.78 -11.95
CA TYR A 137 1.41 16.51 -12.86
C TYR A 137 0.41 15.56 -12.20
N PRO A 138 -0.88 15.61 -12.57
CA PRO A 138 -1.89 14.69 -12.06
C PRO A 138 -1.55 13.24 -12.41
N ALA A 139 -1.44 12.37 -11.40
CA ALA A 139 -1.11 10.97 -11.62
C ALA A 139 -2.29 10.22 -12.26
N SER A 140 -1.96 9.40 -13.25
CA SER A 140 -2.87 8.43 -13.86
C SER A 140 -2.97 7.15 -13.02
N ARG A 141 -3.96 6.32 -13.32
CA ARG A 141 -4.07 4.96 -12.75
C ARG A 141 -2.84 4.13 -13.12
N GLY A 142 -2.29 4.31 -14.32
CA GLY A 142 -1.04 3.68 -14.75
C GLY A 142 0.13 4.07 -13.85
N ASP A 143 0.32 5.36 -13.59
CA ASP A 143 1.37 5.86 -12.70
C ASP A 143 1.26 5.25 -11.30
N VAL A 144 0.04 5.30 -10.74
CA VAL A 144 -0.28 4.72 -9.43
C VAL A 144 0.00 3.22 -9.39
N ALA A 145 -0.31 2.49 -10.47
CA ALA A 145 -0.03 1.06 -10.60
C ALA A 145 1.47 0.77 -10.49
N VAL A 146 2.25 1.46 -11.32
CA VAL A 146 3.69 1.21 -11.49
C VAL A 146 4.43 1.49 -10.19
N VAL A 147 4.14 2.62 -9.56
CA VAL A 147 4.77 3.00 -8.29
C VAL A 147 4.33 2.07 -7.14
N SER A 148 3.05 1.68 -7.09
CA SER A 148 2.59 0.70 -6.08
C SER A 148 3.26 -0.66 -6.29
N ALA A 149 3.41 -1.12 -7.54
CA ALA A 149 4.09 -2.35 -7.86
C ALA A 149 5.57 -2.30 -7.48
N LYS A 150 6.25 -1.16 -7.71
CA LYS A 150 7.63 -0.96 -7.27
C LYS A 150 7.77 -1.04 -5.75
N MET A 151 6.80 -0.51 -5.00
CA MET A 151 6.78 -0.62 -3.54
C MET A 151 6.64 -2.05 -3.09
N MET A 152 5.72 -2.79 -3.72
CA MET A 152 5.56 -4.21 -3.41
C MET A 152 6.84 -4.99 -3.73
N GLU A 153 7.44 -4.78 -4.90
CA GLU A 153 8.73 -5.36 -5.27
C GLU A 153 9.83 -5.04 -4.24
N GLY A 154 9.98 -3.77 -3.86
CA GLY A 154 11.01 -3.32 -2.92
C GLY A 154 10.81 -3.87 -1.50
N LEU A 155 9.59 -4.23 -1.13
CA LEU A 155 9.27 -4.90 0.14
C LEU A 155 9.45 -6.42 0.04
N GLY A 156 9.83 -6.93 -1.13
CA GLY A 156 9.84 -8.35 -1.43
C GLY A 156 8.44 -8.98 -1.44
N LEU A 157 7.39 -8.16 -1.58
CA LEU A 157 6.00 -8.60 -1.65
C LEU A 157 5.75 -9.28 -2.99
N ALA A 158 6.07 -10.58 -3.05
CA ALA A 158 5.76 -11.42 -4.19
C ALA A 158 4.25 -11.74 -4.19
N TYR A 159 3.69 -11.71 -5.40
CA TYR A 159 2.31 -12.01 -5.80
C TYR A 159 1.43 -12.70 -4.75
N ASP A 160 0.31 -12.05 -4.48
CA ASP A 160 -0.81 -12.49 -3.66
C ASP A 160 -1.17 -13.98 -3.87
N LEU A 161 -0.87 -14.82 -2.88
CA LEU A 161 -1.44 -16.16 -2.82
C LEU A 161 -2.86 -16.04 -2.25
N SER A 162 -3.85 -16.25 -3.10
CA SER A 162 -5.25 -16.30 -2.69
C SER A 162 -5.72 -17.74 -2.55
N GLY A 163 -6.49 -18.02 -1.50
CA GLY A 163 -7.08 -19.33 -1.29
C GLY A 163 -7.83 -19.46 0.04
N VAL A 164 -8.41 -20.63 0.26
CA VAL A 164 -9.05 -20.96 1.54
C VAL A 164 -8.00 -21.52 2.49
N VAL A 165 -7.89 -20.98 3.71
CA VAL A 165 -7.03 -21.55 4.75
C VAL A 165 -7.65 -22.85 5.23
N GLU A 166 -7.06 -23.99 4.91
CA GLU A 166 -7.53 -25.29 5.39
C GLU A 166 -7.03 -25.58 6.79
N ARG A 167 -5.78 -25.17 7.08
CA ARG A 167 -5.13 -25.40 8.36
C ARG A 167 -4.06 -24.36 8.63
N VAL A 168 -3.85 -24.07 9.90
CA VAL A 168 -2.65 -23.39 10.40
C VAL A 168 -1.95 -24.33 11.38
N SER A 169 -0.62 -24.41 11.37
CA SER A 169 0.12 -25.22 12.33
C SER A 169 -0.12 -24.73 13.77
N SER A 170 0.02 -25.62 14.75
CA SER A 170 -0.22 -25.30 16.16
C SER A 170 0.71 -24.22 16.71
N ASP A 171 1.92 -24.11 16.14
CA ASP A 171 2.88 -23.06 16.44
C ASP A 171 2.58 -21.73 15.74
N GLY A 172 1.73 -21.72 14.71
CA GLY A 172 1.39 -20.53 13.90
C GLY A 172 2.37 -20.26 12.76
N ASN A 173 3.39 -21.09 12.58
CA ASN A 173 4.49 -20.82 11.64
C ASN A 173 4.24 -21.31 10.22
N ARG A 174 3.13 -22.00 9.95
CA ARG A 174 2.79 -22.50 8.61
C ARG A 174 1.29 -22.43 8.35
N ILE A 175 0.93 -21.98 7.15
CA ILE A 175 -0.44 -21.90 6.65
C ILE A 175 -0.58 -22.89 5.50
N PHE A 176 -1.68 -23.64 5.50
CA PHE A 176 -2.03 -24.57 4.45
C PHE A 176 -3.22 -23.98 3.69
N LEU A 177 -2.97 -23.53 2.46
CA LEU A 177 -3.95 -22.90 1.58
C LEU A 177 -4.41 -23.88 0.52
N ARG A 178 -5.72 -23.92 0.25
CA ARG A 178 -6.24 -24.48 -0.99
C ARG A 178 -6.50 -23.35 -1.97
N THR A 179 -5.79 -23.35 -3.09
CA THR A 179 -5.94 -22.33 -4.13
C THR A 179 -7.09 -22.65 -5.09
N ASP A 180 -7.61 -21.61 -5.74
CA ASP A 180 -8.70 -21.74 -6.71
C ASP A 180 -8.21 -22.37 -8.04
N ASN A 181 -6.90 -22.27 -8.33
CA ASN A 181 -6.26 -22.92 -9.46
C ASN A 181 -5.97 -24.40 -9.15
N ALA A 182 -6.91 -25.27 -9.52
CA ALA A 182 -6.82 -26.72 -9.46
C ALA A 182 -6.85 -27.37 -8.07
N GLY A 183 -7.26 -26.64 -7.02
CA GLY A 183 -7.40 -27.20 -5.67
C GLY A 183 -6.07 -27.61 -5.04
N LEU A 184 -4.97 -26.98 -5.49
CA LEU A 184 -3.63 -27.27 -5.00
C LEU A 184 -3.51 -26.83 -3.54
N ALA A 185 -3.09 -27.74 -2.67
CA ALA A 185 -2.74 -27.44 -1.30
C ALA A 185 -1.31 -26.87 -1.27
N LEU A 186 -1.18 -25.57 -0.96
CA LEU A 186 0.09 -24.89 -0.77
C LEU A 186 0.39 -24.79 0.73
N GLU A 187 1.61 -25.19 1.10
CA GLU A 187 2.16 -24.92 2.41
C GLU A 187 2.98 -23.63 2.33
N VAL A 188 2.56 -22.63 3.10
CA VAL A 188 3.18 -21.31 3.15
C VAL A 188 3.79 -21.10 4.54
N PRO A 189 5.13 -21.00 4.67
CA PRO A 189 5.75 -20.63 5.93
C PRO A 189 5.36 -19.22 6.33
N VAL A 190 5.29 -18.93 7.63
CA VAL A 190 4.87 -17.63 8.16
C VAL A 190 6.10 -16.85 8.63
N SER A 191 6.14 -15.57 8.26
CA SER A 191 7.21 -14.65 8.64
C SER A 191 7.09 -14.29 10.13
N GLU A 192 8.21 -14.01 10.80
CA GLU A 192 8.21 -13.59 12.21
C GLU A 192 7.46 -12.26 12.41
N ASN A 193 7.40 -11.43 11.37
CA ASN A 193 6.72 -10.14 11.36
C ASN A 193 5.33 -10.18 10.72
N VAL A 194 4.71 -11.37 10.64
CA VAL A 194 3.40 -11.53 9.99
C VAL A 194 2.35 -10.61 10.60
N ARG A 195 1.56 -9.96 9.74
CA ARG A 195 0.38 -9.19 10.14
C ARG A 195 -0.88 -9.89 9.68
N TRP A 196 -1.75 -10.25 10.63
CA TRP A 196 -3.05 -10.86 10.37
C TRP A 196 -4.15 -9.80 10.35
N TYR A 197 -5.00 -9.82 9.32
CA TYR A 197 -6.13 -8.91 9.16
C TYR A 197 -7.44 -9.67 8.90
N PRO A 198 -8.53 -9.32 9.61
CA PRO A 198 -8.59 -8.38 10.72
C PRO A 198 -7.80 -8.88 11.95
N ARG A 199 -7.39 -7.97 12.85
CA ARG A 199 -6.57 -8.30 14.04
C ARG A 199 -7.23 -9.32 14.99
N ASP A 200 -8.51 -9.62 14.78
CA ASP A 200 -9.28 -10.64 15.50
C ASP A 200 -9.00 -12.08 15.04
N ALA A 201 -8.18 -12.29 14.00
CA ALA A 201 -7.72 -13.61 13.58
C ALA A 201 -6.83 -14.35 14.61
N GLY A 202 -6.46 -13.66 15.70
CA GLY A 202 -5.60 -14.16 16.78
C GLY A 202 -4.11 -14.07 16.44
N GLU A 203 -3.25 -14.04 17.46
CA GLU A 203 -1.79 -13.87 17.30
C GLU A 203 -1.12 -14.92 16.41
N LYS A 204 -1.75 -16.10 16.28
CA LYS A 204 -1.25 -17.24 15.48
C LYS A 204 -2.10 -17.53 14.24
N GLY A 205 -3.06 -16.67 13.91
CA GLY A 205 -3.87 -16.80 12.69
C GLY A 205 -4.84 -17.98 12.64
N GLN A 206 -5.07 -18.69 13.75
CA GLN A 206 -6.05 -19.80 13.78
C GLN A 206 -7.47 -19.35 13.41
N GLY A 207 -7.81 -18.09 13.67
CA GLY A 207 -9.10 -17.51 13.26
C GLY A 207 -9.25 -17.39 11.74
N ALA A 208 -8.20 -17.61 10.96
CA ALA A 208 -8.26 -17.60 9.50
C ALA A 208 -8.75 -18.95 8.91
N ILE A 209 -8.76 -20.04 9.69
CA ILE A 209 -9.16 -21.37 9.20
C ILE A 209 -10.58 -21.35 8.64
N GLY A 210 -10.77 -21.92 7.46
CA GLY A 210 -12.03 -21.98 6.71
C GLY A 210 -12.37 -20.69 5.96
N ARG A 211 -11.51 -19.67 5.98
CA ARG A 211 -11.76 -18.37 5.35
C ARG A 211 -10.93 -18.20 4.09
N VAL A 212 -11.47 -17.44 3.14
CA VAL A 212 -10.71 -16.96 1.99
C VAL A 212 -9.76 -15.88 2.47
N VAL A 213 -8.47 -16.05 2.17
CA VAL A 213 -7.43 -15.09 2.50
C VAL A 213 -6.60 -14.76 1.28
N LYS A 214 -6.02 -13.57 1.34
CA LYS A 214 -4.94 -13.10 0.48
C LYS A 214 -3.67 -13.06 1.30
N ILE A 215 -2.65 -13.80 0.86
CA ILE A 215 -1.35 -13.85 1.52
C ILE A 215 -0.35 -13.11 0.67
N VAL A 216 0.28 -12.11 1.29
CA VAL A 216 1.43 -11.43 0.73
C VAL A 216 2.69 -12.06 1.33
N LEU A 217 3.60 -12.52 0.47
CA LEU A 217 4.85 -13.15 0.87
C LEU A 217 5.95 -12.10 1.04
N ASP A 218 6.86 -12.24 1.99
CA ASP A 218 8.10 -11.46 2.03
C ASP A 218 9.12 -11.95 0.98
N ALA A 219 10.25 -11.26 0.90
CA ALA A 219 11.36 -11.59 -0.01
C ALA A 219 11.89 -13.03 0.14
N SER A 220 11.65 -13.67 1.28
CA SER A 220 12.05 -15.06 1.56
C SER A 220 10.96 -16.08 1.21
N GLY A 221 9.83 -15.64 0.67
CA GLY A 221 8.69 -16.47 0.32
C GLY A 221 7.81 -16.87 1.50
N LYS A 222 7.91 -16.18 2.65
CA LYS A 222 7.08 -16.44 3.84
C LYS A 222 5.91 -15.46 3.93
N ALA A 223 4.76 -15.88 4.45
CA ALA A 223 3.61 -15.02 4.68
C ALA A 223 3.96 -13.85 5.61
N ALA A 224 3.93 -12.63 5.07
CA ALA A 224 4.20 -11.38 5.79
C ALA A 224 2.91 -10.63 6.12
N VAL A 225 1.89 -10.74 5.27
CA VAL A 225 0.57 -10.18 5.52
C VAL A 225 -0.49 -11.18 5.09
N VAL A 226 -1.48 -11.41 5.95
CA VAL A 226 -2.64 -12.26 5.64
C VAL A 226 -3.90 -11.45 5.81
N VAL A 227 -4.62 -11.22 4.71
CA VAL A 227 -5.83 -10.39 4.67
C VAL A 227 -7.04 -11.27 4.37
N ARG A 228 -8.05 -11.21 5.23
CA ARG A 228 -9.34 -11.84 4.98
C ARG A 228 -10.13 -11.04 3.92
N GLN A 229 -10.72 -11.74 2.95
CA GLN A 229 -11.72 -11.16 2.02
C GLN A 229 -13.13 -11.12 2.62
#